data_AF-A0A0W0ETN2-F1
#
_entry.id   AF-A0A0W0ETN2-F1
#
_cell.length_a   1.000
_cell.length_b   1.000
_cell.length_c   1.000
_cell.angle_alpha   90.00
_cell.angle_beta   90.00
_cell.angle_gamma   90.00
#
_symmetry.space_group_name_H-M   'P 1'
#
loop_
_entity.id
_entity.type
_entity.pdbx_description
1 polymer ?
#
loop_
_entity_poly.entity_id
_entity_poly.type
_entity_poly.pdbx_seq_one_letter_code
_entity_poly.pdbx_strand_id
1 'polypeptide(L)'
;MTALLRSLLALALPAFTLAQNIISKGTFASPKTGVKWRYWIQDASADLDVLRSDVAEMAKVGSSGFELLSYQSYGSVIGPVILDPTDVAFGSDRFVNVTATLVQAAKQHNLTIDFTLGPNQGAGVPVKPDEVDQEGMLTELVFGSRFLQSGESFDGPLPAPTIVPCIPVLGGASEICTAHTTQKYLVGIIGARLAEGANISSHRVSLDFSTVVDLTDEVRGSGNMSAISWTPIGNGTSVLLAFYYRRNGYPEAVGGFNGAQDDKPGSWGSFVIDHLSPKGVNISSSFIQRNVLSRADIGEMLSEPGVGKYMWEDSMEFLTQVLWTDTFSQRFEERHGYRVGRVLPVLHGLVPGSPAFNTAPFLNQTFDYGTSSNSYAFVEDYRDTLSSLYRDYIAAFNEWAHSIGLQYSNQPAYNFQIDVAASAAIPDVPEIESLGLPNIDEARQLSGGVHLGNRSIFSSETAARPGLAVSIPMSKLLEDSKLQFAGHVNLIMLHGYAYSGPYPGTTWPGFCTFAYLFADMHGPKMPGWTHYKGYLDFLARNQYILQSGVPKVDVALYRKGYDTVKDQSLFPSTSLIEAGYTYEWSSIQGFGT
;
A
#
# COMPACT_ATOMS: atom_id res chain seq x y z
N MET A 1 42.55 25.98 -44.35
CA MET A 1 42.36 25.00 -45.44
C MET A 1 42.07 23.66 -44.80
N THR A 2 40.79 23.28 -44.74
CA THR A 2 40.24 22.03 -45.33
C THR A 2 40.85 20.76 -44.73
N ALA A 3 40.15 19.89 -44.02
CA ALA A 3 38.73 19.56 -44.09
C ALA A 3 38.35 18.72 -42.85
N LEU A 4 37.17 18.98 -42.26
CA LEU A 4 36.32 18.00 -41.57
C LEU A 4 35.06 18.72 -41.05
N LEU A 5 34.26 19.21 -42.00
CA LEU A 5 32.84 19.51 -41.82
C LEU A 5 32.11 18.53 -42.74
N ARG A 6 31.41 17.54 -42.18
CA ARG A 6 30.24 16.84 -42.76
C ARG A 6 29.92 15.58 -41.96
N SER A 7 29.13 15.75 -40.90
CA SER A 7 28.20 14.72 -40.42
C SER A 7 27.26 15.34 -39.37
N LEU A 8 26.42 16.29 -39.81
CA LEU A 8 25.12 16.48 -39.18
C LEU A 8 24.30 15.23 -39.53
N LEU A 9 24.25 14.25 -38.63
CA LEU A 9 23.12 13.33 -38.60
C LEU A 9 21.97 14.06 -37.92
N ALA A 10 21.00 14.47 -38.72
CA ALA A 10 19.67 14.76 -38.24
C ALA A 10 19.10 13.48 -37.61
N LEU A 11 19.16 13.39 -36.28
CA LEU A 11 18.34 12.46 -35.51
C LEU A 11 16.89 12.93 -35.66
N ALA A 12 16.23 12.43 -36.69
CA ALA A 12 14.78 12.37 -36.73
C ALA A 12 14.35 11.46 -35.57
N LEU A 13 14.04 12.07 -34.43
CA LEU A 13 13.27 11.41 -33.37
C LEU A 13 12.01 10.84 -34.04
N PRO A 14 11.77 9.51 -33.99
CA PRO A 14 10.47 9.02 -34.34
C PRO A 14 9.54 9.57 -33.28
N ALA A 15 8.69 10.52 -33.67
CA ALA A 15 7.52 10.86 -32.89
C ALA A 15 6.69 9.58 -32.78
N PHE A 16 6.86 8.85 -31.68
CA PHE A 16 5.88 7.87 -31.23
C PHE A 16 4.63 8.67 -30.85
N THR A 17 3.83 9.02 -31.84
CA THR A 17 2.42 9.31 -31.64
C THR A 17 1.78 7.97 -31.27
N LEU A 18 1.84 7.63 -29.98
CA LEU A 18 0.86 6.74 -29.40
C LEU A 18 -0.49 7.37 -29.70
N ALA A 19 -1.23 6.78 -30.63
CA ALA A 19 -2.62 7.07 -30.83
C ALA A 19 -3.34 6.68 -29.53
N GLN A 20 -3.37 7.60 -28.56
CA GLN A 20 -4.35 7.54 -27.50
C GLN A 20 -5.69 7.50 -28.22
N ASN A 21 -6.42 6.39 -28.11
CA ASN A 21 -7.83 6.39 -28.43
C ASN A 21 -8.46 7.50 -27.60
N ILE A 22 -8.71 8.66 -28.22
CA ILE A 22 -9.31 9.81 -27.55
C ILE A 22 -10.77 9.42 -27.33
N ILE A 23 -11.02 8.68 -26.25
CA ILE A 23 -12.35 8.63 -25.66
C ILE A 23 -12.68 10.08 -25.33
N SER A 24 -13.71 10.61 -26.00
CA SER A 24 -14.11 12.02 -25.84
C SER A 24 -14.34 12.32 -24.35
N LYS A 25 -13.53 13.22 -23.78
CA LYS A 25 -13.65 13.69 -22.38
C LYS A 25 -14.91 14.54 -22.14
N GLY A 26 -15.77 14.68 -23.14
CA GLY A 26 -16.95 15.54 -23.11
C GLY A 26 -16.61 17.01 -23.37
N THR A 27 -17.41 17.90 -22.80
CA THR A 27 -17.23 19.35 -22.87
C THR A 27 -17.26 19.95 -21.47
N PHE A 28 -16.82 21.20 -21.29
CA PHE A 28 -16.98 21.88 -19.99
C PHE A 28 -18.46 21.97 -19.54
N ALA A 29 -19.41 22.05 -20.47
CA ALA A 29 -20.84 22.07 -20.11
C ALA A 29 -21.34 20.68 -19.67
N SER A 30 -20.78 19.61 -20.23
CA SER A 30 -21.11 18.21 -19.92
C SER A 30 -19.85 17.34 -19.96
N PRO A 31 -19.07 17.33 -18.86
CA PRO A 31 -17.84 16.53 -18.75
C PRO A 31 -18.13 15.04 -18.69
N LYS A 32 -17.20 14.22 -19.21
CA LYS A 32 -17.17 12.77 -18.97
C LYS A 32 -16.07 12.34 -17.99
N THR A 33 -15.28 13.29 -17.50
CA THR A 33 -14.17 13.12 -16.56
C THR A 33 -14.64 13.14 -15.10
N GLY A 34 -15.85 12.65 -14.80
CA GLY A 34 -16.57 12.96 -13.56
C GLY A 34 -15.97 12.37 -12.28
N VAL A 35 -16.69 12.56 -11.16
CA VAL A 35 -16.31 12.08 -9.82
C VAL A 35 -16.68 10.60 -9.69
N LYS A 36 -15.95 9.87 -8.85
CA LYS A 36 -16.26 8.48 -8.47
C LYS A 36 -16.50 8.36 -6.97
N TRP A 37 -17.07 7.23 -6.54
CA TRP A 37 -17.30 6.88 -5.15
C TRP A 37 -16.51 5.64 -4.76
N ARG A 38 -15.87 5.65 -3.59
CA ARG A 38 -15.51 4.39 -2.92
C ARG A 38 -16.79 3.76 -2.40
N TYR A 39 -17.24 2.67 -3.01
CA TYR A 39 -18.53 2.03 -2.72
C TYR A 39 -18.34 0.81 -1.83
N TRP A 40 -18.73 0.94 -0.57
CA TRP A 40 -18.58 -0.10 0.43
C TRP A 40 -19.79 -0.99 0.53
N ILE A 41 -19.58 -2.28 0.29
CA ILE A 41 -20.44 -3.34 0.79
C ILE A 41 -19.76 -3.97 2.00
N GLN A 42 -20.50 -4.22 3.07
CA GLN A 42 -19.94 -4.88 4.25
C GLN A 42 -19.45 -6.29 3.92
N ASP A 43 -20.25 -7.03 3.17
CA ASP A 43 -19.95 -8.34 2.61
C ASP A 43 -20.94 -8.61 1.45
N ALA A 44 -20.87 -9.77 0.81
CA ALA A 44 -21.73 -10.10 -0.31
C ALA A 44 -23.18 -10.48 0.08
N SER A 45 -23.57 -10.39 1.36
CA SER A 45 -24.97 -10.55 1.77
C SER A 45 -25.87 -9.41 1.26
N ALA A 46 -25.30 -8.36 0.67
CA ALA A 46 -26.03 -7.26 0.05
C ALA A 46 -27.11 -7.77 -0.93
N ASP A 47 -28.27 -7.12 -0.90
CA ASP A 47 -29.39 -7.41 -1.78
C ASP A 47 -29.10 -6.87 -3.19
N LEU A 48 -29.23 -7.73 -4.19
CA LEU A 48 -28.86 -7.40 -5.56
C LEU A 48 -29.73 -6.28 -6.17
N ASP A 49 -30.99 -6.17 -5.78
CA ASP A 49 -31.87 -5.10 -6.27
C ASP A 49 -31.52 -3.76 -5.64
N VAL A 50 -31.11 -3.77 -4.37
CA VAL A 50 -30.61 -2.55 -3.71
C VAL A 50 -29.29 -2.10 -4.32
N LEU A 51 -28.37 -3.04 -4.64
CA LEU A 51 -27.13 -2.72 -5.35
C LEU A 51 -27.41 -2.03 -6.70
N ARG A 52 -28.37 -2.53 -7.49
CA ARG A 52 -28.80 -1.88 -8.74
C ARG A 52 -29.35 -0.48 -8.48
N SER A 53 -30.16 -0.33 -7.42
CA SER A 53 -30.72 0.97 -7.04
C SER A 53 -29.64 1.97 -6.61
N ASP A 54 -28.61 1.54 -5.89
CA ASP A 54 -27.48 2.38 -5.49
C ASP A 54 -26.74 2.93 -6.72
N VAL A 55 -26.41 2.05 -7.67
CA VAL A 55 -25.75 2.44 -8.92
C VAL A 55 -26.63 3.41 -9.74
N ALA A 56 -27.94 3.18 -9.78
CA ALA A 56 -28.87 4.10 -10.45
C ALA A 56 -28.92 5.49 -9.78
N GLU A 57 -28.87 5.55 -8.45
CA GLU A 57 -28.83 6.82 -7.72
C GLU A 57 -27.48 7.54 -7.89
N MET A 58 -26.36 6.83 -7.91
CA MET A 58 -25.06 7.41 -8.27
C MET A 58 -25.09 8.06 -9.67
N ALA A 59 -25.67 7.38 -10.65
CA ALA A 59 -25.80 7.91 -12.01
C ALA A 59 -26.68 9.17 -12.06
N LYS A 60 -27.79 9.17 -11.32
CA LYS A 60 -28.75 10.28 -11.25
C LYS A 60 -28.12 11.57 -10.71
N VAL A 61 -27.17 11.47 -9.78
CA VAL A 61 -26.44 12.65 -9.25
C VAL A 61 -25.22 13.03 -10.11
N GLY A 62 -24.97 12.33 -11.23
CA GLY A 62 -23.91 12.67 -12.17
C GLY A 62 -22.55 12.06 -11.83
N SER A 63 -22.52 10.92 -11.13
CA SER A 63 -21.29 10.15 -10.99
C SER A 63 -20.76 9.71 -12.36
N SER A 64 -19.44 9.54 -12.46
CA SER A 64 -18.79 8.86 -13.60
C SER A 64 -18.55 7.38 -13.35
N GLY A 65 -18.60 6.94 -12.10
CA GLY A 65 -18.29 5.58 -11.72
C GLY A 65 -18.29 5.35 -10.22
N PHE A 66 -17.84 4.16 -9.84
CA PHE A 66 -17.65 3.77 -8.45
C PHE A 66 -16.59 2.66 -8.37
N GLU A 67 -16.02 2.50 -7.19
CA GLU A 67 -15.05 1.47 -6.85
C GLU A 67 -15.67 0.50 -5.87
N LEU A 68 -15.83 -0.76 -6.27
CA LEU A 68 -16.41 -1.80 -5.44
C LEU A 68 -15.39 -2.27 -4.39
N LEU A 69 -15.67 -2.00 -3.12
CA LEU A 69 -14.87 -2.45 -1.98
C LEU A 69 -15.67 -3.39 -1.07
N SER A 70 -15.14 -4.58 -0.83
CA SER A 70 -15.67 -5.52 0.16
C SER A 70 -15.05 -5.23 1.53
N TYR A 71 -15.78 -4.52 2.40
CA TYR A 71 -15.19 -3.93 3.61
C TYR A 71 -14.93 -4.92 4.75
N GLN A 72 -15.64 -6.04 4.88
CA GLN A 72 -15.34 -7.15 5.81
C GLN A 72 -14.81 -6.81 7.24
N SER A 73 -15.21 -5.68 7.82
CA SER A 73 -14.87 -5.21 9.17
C SER A 73 -13.37 -5.19 9.54
N TYR A 74 -12.44 -5.09 8.59
CA TYR A 74 -11.00 -5.11 8.87
C TYR A 74 -10.60 -6.33 9.70
N GLY A 75 -11.13 -7.51 9.37
CA GLY A 75 -10.81 -8.71 10.13
C GLY A 75 -11.29 -8.66 11.59
N SER A 76 -12.42 -7.98 11.84
CA SER A 76 -12.98 -7.71 13.17
C SER A 76 -12.26 -6.65 14.00
N VAL A 77 -11.28 -5.94 13.42
CA VAL A 77 -10.57 -4.84 14.09
C VAL A 77 -11.49 -3.64 14.31
N ILE A 78 -12.29 -3.29 13.30
CA ILE A 78 -13.22 -2.16 13.35
C ILE A 78 -14.66 -2.68 13.32
N GLY A 79 -15.06 -3.32 14.42
CA GLY A 79 -16.40 -3.85 14.63
C GLY A 79 -16.50 -5.37 14.41
N PRO A 80 -17.56 -6.01 14.92
CA PRO A 80 -17.69 -7.47 14.87
C PRO A 80 -17.99 -7.98 13.45
N VAL A 81 -17.47 -9.17 13.13
CA VAL A 81 -17.96 -9.97 12.00
C VAL A 81 -19.17 -10.77 12.49
N ILE A 82 -20.37 -10.41 12.01
CA ILE A 82 -21.65 -10.96 12.53
C ILE A 82 -22.28 -12.03 11.63
N LEU A 83 -21.88 -12.10 10.36
CA LEU A 83 -22.26 -13.14 9.42
C LEU A 83 -21.07 -14.05 9.17
N ASP A 84 -21.32 -15.36 9.03
CA ASP A 84 -20.27 -16.32 8.69
C ASP A 84 -19.70 -15.98 7.29
N PRO A 85 -18.39 -15.65 7.18
CA PRO A 85 -17.78 -15.24 5.92
C PRO A 85 -17.80 -16.32 4.83
N THR A 86 -18.00 -17.59 5.19
CA THR A 86 -17.91 -18.76 4.31
C THR A 86 -18.54 -18.55 2.94
N ASP A 87 -19.77 -18.01 2.90
CA ASP A 87 -20.52 -17.83 1.66
C ASP A 87 -20.60 -16.38 1.18
N VAL A 88 -20.14 -15.39 1.95
CA VAL A 88 -20.34 -13.95 1.64
C VAL A 88 -19.06 -13.13 1.55
N ALA A 89 -17.89 -13.71 1.83
CA ALA A 89 -16.61 -13.01 1.75
C ALA A 89 -16.14 -12.75 0.31
N PHE A 90 -15.08 -11.94 0.18
CA PHE A 90 -14.40 -11.72 -1.08
C PHE A 90 -14.03 -13.05 -1.76
N GLY A 91 -14.34 -13.17 -3.06
CA GLY A 91 -14.10 -14.38 -3.84
C GLY A 91 -15.08 -15.54 -3.60
N SER A 92 -16.10 -15.41 -2.74
CA SER A 92 -17.17 -16.41 -2.64
C SER A 92 -18.11 -16.38 -3.85
N ASP A 93 -18.88 -17.46 -4.08
CA ASP A 93 -19.91 -17.50 -5.14
C ASP A 93 -20.91 -16.32 -5.05
N ARG A 94 -21.25 -15.91 -3.82
CA ARG A 94 -22.13 -14.76 -3.60
C ARG A 94 -21.45 -13.46 -4.01
N PHE A 95 -20.17 -13.28 -3.69
CA PHE A 95 -19.40 -12.11 -4.12
C PHE A 95 -19.29 -12.04 -5.65
N VAL A 96 -19.12 -13.16 -6.34
CA VAL A 96 -19.15 -13.22 -7.81
C VAL A 96 -20.50 -12.74 -8.36
N ASN A 97 -21.62 -13.14 -7.75
CA ASN A 97 -22.95 -12.69 -8.15
C ASN A 97 -23.16 -11.18 -7.92
N VAL A 98 -22.64 -10.65 -6.80
CA VAL A 98 -22.63 -9.21 -6.51
C VAL A 98 -21.80 -8.46 -7.56
N THR A 99 -20.61 -8.96 -7.88
CA THR A 99 -19.71 -8.41 -8.90
C THR A 99 -20.42 -8.33 -10.26
N ALA A 100 -20.99 -9.45 -10.73
CA ALA A 100 -21.73 -9.49 -12.00
C ALA A 100 -22.90 -8.49 -12.02
N THR A 101 -23.63 -8.38 -10.90
CA THR A 101 -24.76 -7.44 -10.77
C THR A 101 -24.31 -5.98 -10.88
N LEU A 102 -23.21 -5.62 -10.21
CA LEU A 102 -22.68 -4.25 -10.22
C LEU A 102 -22.07 -3.87 -11.57
N VAL A 103 -21.37 -4.81 -12.23
CA VAL A 103 -20.88 -4.60 -13.60
C VAL A 103 -22.05 -4.36 -14.57
N GLN A 104 -23.10 -5.18 -14.48
CA GLN A 104 -24.29 -5.03 -15.31
C GLN A 104 -24.98 -3.67 -15.05
N ALA A 105 -25.12 -3.28 -13.78
CA ALA A 105 -25.72 -2.00 -13.42
C ALA A 105 -24.87 -0.81 -13.90
N ALA A 106 -23.54 -0.89 -13.77
CA ALA A 106 -22.61 0.12 -14.25
C ALA A 106 -22.77 0.33 -15.77
N LYS A 107 -22.79 -0.77 -16.53
CA LYS A 107 -23.06 -0.76 -17.97
C LYS A 107 -24.42 -0.13 -18.31
N GLN A 108 -25.49 -0.53 -17.62
CA GLN A 108 -26.84 -0.01 -17.84
C GLN A 108 -26.92 1.52 -17.65
N HIS A 109 -26.14 2.05 -16.70
CA HIS A 109 -26.14 3.46 -16.35
C HIS A 109 -24.96 4.26 -16.94
N ASN A 110 -24.17 3.66 -17.83
CA ASN A 110 -22.98 4.28 -18.44
C ASN A 110 -22.01 4.84 -17.37
N LEU A 111 -21.74 4.03 -16.36
CA LEU A 111 -20.78 4.27 -15.30
C LEU A 111 -19.59 3.33 -15.45
N THR A 112 -18.40 3.78 -15.07
CA THR A 112 -17.25 2.87 -14.92
C THR A 112 -17.28 2.19 -13.56
N ILE A 113 -16.75 0.97 -13.49
CA ILE A 113 -16.51 0.24 -12.24
C ILE A 113 -15.01 -0.06 -12.06
N ASP A 114 -14.54 0.20 -10.85
CA ASP A 114 -13.21 -0.16 -10.35
C ASP A 114 -13.34 -1.28 -9.29
N PHE A 115 -12.29 -2.07 -9.09
CA PHE A 115 -12.29 -3.21 -8.17
C PHE A 115 -11.10 -3.18 -7.23
N THR A 116 -11.35 -3.46 -5.96
CA THR A 116 -10.27 -3.72 -5.01
C THR A 116 -9.55 -5.04 -5.33
N LEU A 117 -8.25 -5.09 -5.07
CA LEU A 117 -7.43 -6.30 -5.22
C LEU A 117 -7.75 -7.41 -4.18
N GLY A 118 -8.53 -7.08 -3.16
CA GLY A 118 -8.89 -7.95 -2.06
C GLY A 118 -9.98 -7.33 -1.19
N PRO A 119 -10.34 -7.94 -0.05
CA PRO A 119 -11.19 -7.29 0.93
C PRO A 119 -10.48 -6.09 1.59
N ASN A 120 -11.23 -5.19 2.22
CA ASN A 120 -10.73 -4.00 2.90
C ASN A 120 -9.85 -3.12 1.98
N GLN A 121 -8.55 -3.02 2.27
CA GLN A 121 -7.54 -2.25 1.54
C GLN A 121 -7.06 -2.95 0.26
N GLY A 122 -7.32 -4.25 0.12
CA GLY A 122 -6.80 -5.06 -0.98
C GLY A 122 -5.33 -5.45 -0.82
N ALA A 123 -4.82 -5.47 0.42
CA ALA A 123 -3.47 -5.91 0.74
C ALA A 123 -3.35 -7.45 0.81
N GLY A 124 -4.46 -8.17 0.86
CA GLY A 124 -4.49 -9.62 0.93
C GLY A 124 -5.55 -10.24 0.06
N VAL A 125 -5.53 -11.57 0.02
CA VAL A 125 -6.60 -12.38 -0.57
C VAL A 125 -6.83 -13.63 0.28
N PRO A 126 -7.97 -14.32 0.08
CA PRO A 126 -8.17 -15.60 0.73
C PRO A 126 -7.10 -16.64 0.37
N VAL A 127 -6.47 -17.16 1.43
CA VAL A 127 -5.42 -18.19 1.38
C VAL A 127 -5.71 -19.17 2.51
N LYS A 128 -5.58 -20.48 2.28
CA LYS A 128 -5.83 -21.46 3.34
C LYS A 128 -4.86 -21.23 4.50
N PRO A 129 -5.30 -21.33 5.77
CA PRO A 129 -4.44 -21.04 6.92
C PRO A 129 -3.12 -21.84 6.98
N ASP A 130 -3.09 -23.06 6.43
CA ASP A 130 -1.92 -23.93 6.34
C ASP A 130 -0.99 -23.61 5.14
N GLU A 131 -1.44 -22.77 4.21
CA GLU A 131 -0.66 -22.30 3.05
C GLU A 131 -0.01 -20.93 3.31
N VAL A 132 -0.24 -20.28 4.45
CA VAL A 132 0.28 -18.94 4.77
C VAL A 132 1.83 -18.89 4.88
N ASP A 133 2.48 -20.04 5.10
CA ASP A 133 3.95 -20.15 5.09
C ASP A 133 4.56 -20.16 3.67
N GLN A 134 3.74 -20.16 2.60
CA GLN A 134 4.22 -20.21 1.22
C GLN A 134 4.95 -18.93 0.78
N GLU A 135 5.71 -19.05 -0.31
CA GLU A 135 6.39 -17.93 -0.92
C GLU A 135 5.41 -16.93 -1.54
N GLY A 136 5.66 -15.63 -1.36
CA GLY A 136 4.78 -14.55 -1.81
C GLY A 136 3.80 -14.05 -0.74
N MET A 137 3.80 -14.63 0.46
CA MET A 137 3.07 -14.09 1.62
C MET A 137 3.90 -13.05 2.39
N LEU A 138 3.24 -12.14 3.11
CA LEU A 138 3.90 -11.07 3.87
C LEU A 138 5.00 -11.59 4.79
N THR A 139 6.14 -10.91 4.75
CA THR A 139 7.36 -11.31 5.44
C THR A 139 7.83 -10.24 6.41
N GLU A 140 8.42 -10.69 7.51
CA GLU A 140 9.11 -9.83 8.46
C GLU A 140 10.50 -10.38 8.81
N LEU A 141 11.42 -9.46 9.12
CA LEU A 141 12.70 -9.77 9.74
C LEU A 141 12.54 -9.86 11.25
N VAL A 142 13.12 -10.90 11.84
CA VAL A 142 13.14 -11.17 13.28
C VAL A 142 14.57 -11.54 13.70
N PHE A 143 14.90 -11.38 14.98
CA PHE A 143 16.24 -11.74 15.45
C PHE A 143 16.24 -12.28 16.87
N GLY A 144 17.28 -13.05 17.19
CA GLY A 144 17.62 -13.51 18.53
C GLY A 144 19.01 -13.01 18.93
N SER A 145 19.25 -12.85 20.22
CA SER A 145 20.54 -12.38 20.75
C SER A 145 21.10 -13.29 21.85
N ARG A 146 22.43 -13.31 21.96
CA ARG A 146 23.17 -13.95 23.05
C ARG A 146 24.35 -13.07 23.46
N PHE A 147 24.31 -12.51 24.66
CA PHE A 147 25.45 -11.79 25.22
C PHE A 147 26.52 -12.77 25.74
N LEU A 148 27.77 -12.37 25.61
CA LEU A 148 28.96 -13.06 26.08
C LEU A 148 29.78 -12.10 26.93
N GLN A 149 30.15 -12.50 28.13
CA GLN A 149 31.04 -11.71 28.99
C GLN A 149 32.47 -11.73 28.42
N SER A 150 33.31 -10.80 28.90
CA SER A 150 34.71 -10.73 28.47
C SER A 150 35.43 -12.07 28.69
N GLY A 151 36.00 -12.64 27.64
CA GLY A 151 36.71 -13.93 27.66
C GLY A 151 35.82 -15.17 27.56
N GLU A 152 34.49 -15.01 27.42
CA GLU A 152 33.56 -16.12 27.17
C GLU A 152 33.52 -16.48 25.67
N SER A 153 33.42 -17.77 25.38
CA SER A 153 33.17 -18.31 24.03
C SER A 153 31.77 -18.93 23.96
N PHE A 154 31.18 -18.93 22.78
CA PHE A 154 29.93 -19.63 22.50
C PHE A 154 30.17 -20.84 21.60
N ASP A 155 29.56 -21.98 21.92
CA ASP A 155 29.43 -23.13 21.01
C ASP A 155 28.07 -23.77 21.26
N GLY A 156 27.15 -23.65 20.29
CA GLY A 156 25.79 -24.10 20.49
C GLY A 156 24.82 -23.73 19.37
N PRO A 157 23.53 -24.04 19.56
CA PRO A 157 22.49 -23.69 18.59
C PRO A 157 22.38 -22.17 18.44
N LEU A 158 21.99 -21.71 17.25
CA LEU A 158 21.79 -20.28 17.00
C LEU A 158 20.73 -19.68 17.95
N PRO A 159 20.90 -18.44 18.43
CA PRO A 159 19.87 -17.75 19.20
C PRO A 159 18.51 -17.77 18.48
N ALA A 160 17.48 -18.23 19.18
CA ALA A 160 16.12 -18.24 18.66
C ALA A 160 15.56 -16.81 18.62
N PRO A 161 14.80 -16.42 17.58
CA PRO A 161 14.31 -15.07 17.47
C PRO A 161 13.16 -14.79 18.43
N THR A 162 13.08 -13.54 18.90
CA THR A 162 11.88 -12.99 19.52
C THR A 162 10.88 -12.60 18.44
N ILE A 163 9.66 -13.12 18.56
CA ILE A 163 8.52 -12.82 17.68
C ILE A 163 7.46 -12.19 18.57
N VAL A 164 7.06 -10.97 18.22
CA VAL A 164 6.00 -10.25 18.91
C VAL A 164 4.68 -10.47 18.15
N PRO A 165 3.57 -10.77 18.84
CA PRO A 165 2.26 -10.84 18.21
C PRO A 165 1.90 -9.53 17.50
N CYS A 166 1.30 -9.61 16.31
CA CYS A 166 0.73 -8.42 15.67
C CYS A 166 -0.54 -8.00 16.44
N ILE A 167 -0.59 -6.74 16.88
CA ILE A 167 -1.77 -6.14 17.50
C ILE A 167 -2.40 -5.22 16.47
N PRO A 168 -3.70 -5.31 16.20
CA PRO A 168 -4.33 -4.48 15.19
C PRO A 168 -4.25 -2.99 15.51
N VAL A 169 -4.07 -2.25 14.43
CA VAL A 169 -3.79 -0.81 14.39
C VAL A 169 -4.83 0.07 15.10
N LEU A 170 -6.11 -0.28 15.05
CA LEU A 170 -7.22 0.57 15.52
C LEU A 170 -7.83 0.13 16.85
N GLY A 171 -7.04 -0.54 17.69
CA GLY A 171 -7.43 -0.80 19.09
C GLY A 171 -8.43 -1.94 19.29
N GLY A 172 -8.53 -2.87 18.34
CA GLY A 172 -9.29 -4.11 18.49
C GLY A 172 -8.73 -5.00 19.60
N ALA A 173 -9.61 -5.64 20.38
CA ALA A 173 -9.24 -6.58 21.42
C ALA A 173 -8.92 -7.97 20.82
N SER A 174 -7.66 -8.23 20.43
CA SER A 174 -7.05 -9.57 20.40
C SER A 174 -5.63 -9.54 19.78
N GLU A 175 -4.82 -10.53 20.15
CA GLU A 175 -3.61 -10.93 19.42
C GLU A 175 -4.04 -11.42 18.04
N ILE A 176 -3.65 -10.72 16.97
CA ILE A 176 -4.04 -11.08 15.61
C ILE A 176 -2.80 -11.62 14.87
N CYS A 177 -2.37 -12.81 15.27
CA CYS A 177 -1.65 -13.72 14.40
C CYS A 177 -2.35 -15.08 14.50
N THR A 178 -3.40 -15.28 13.71
CA THR A 178 -4.19 -16.52 13.73
C THR A 178 -3.62 -17.60 12.80
N ALA A 179 -2.70 -17.25 11.89
CA ALA A 179 -2.09 -18.19 10.97
C ALA A 179 -0.94 -18.98 11.61
N HIS A 180 -0.92 -20.29 11.36
CA HIS A 180 0.12 -21.21 11.83
C HIS A 180 1.40 -21.06 10.99
N THR A 181 2.19 -20.03 11.27
CA THR A 181 3.44 -19.75 10.56
C THR A 181 4.65 -20.28 11.34
N THR A 182 5.37 -21.23 10.75
CA THR A 182 6.37 -22.06 11.43
C THR A 182 7.78 -21.92 10.87
N GLN A 183 7.90 -21.59 9.59
CA GLN A 183 9.19 -21.55 8.90
C GLN A 183 9.99 -20.28 9.23
N LYS A 184 11.31 -20.44 9.32
CA LYS A 184 12.27 -19.36 9.55
C LYS A 184 13.48 -19.58 8.63
N TYR A 185 13.90 -18.52 7.95
CA TYR A 185 14.98 -18.55 6.99
C TYR A 185 16.12 -17.68 7.50
N LEU A 186 17.31 -18.27 7.65
CA LEU A 186 18.48 -17.57 8.16
C LEU A 186 18.92 -16.46 7.18
N VAL A 187 19.07 -15.23 7.68
CA VAL A 187 19.56 -14.08 6.92
C VAL A 187 21.05 -13.85 7.19
N GLY A 188 21.44 -13.85 8.47
CA GLY A 188 22.84 -13.66 8.84
C GLY A 188 23.10 -13.75 10.33
N ILE A 189 24.36 -14.02 10.67
CA ILE A 189 24.87 -14.07 12.04
C ILE A 189 25.90 -12.97 12.25
N ILE A 190 25.65 -12.08 13.20
CA ILE A 190 26.50 -10.91 13.46
C ILE A 190 27.10 -11.02 14.86
N GLY A 191 28.43 -11.00 14.93
CA GLY A 191 29.17 -10.82 16.18
C GLY A 191 29.60 -9.37 16.32
N ALA A 192 29.43 -8.78 17.50
CA ALA A 192 29.94 -7.44 17.79
C ALA A 192 30.21 -7.25 19.28
N ARG A 193 31.17 -6.40 19.61
CA ARG A 193 31.36 -5.90 20.97
C ARG A 193 30.40 -4.76 21.27
N LEU A 194 29.99 -4.61 22.51
CA LEU A 194 29.27 -3.43 22.97
C LEU A 194 30.17 -2.18 22.87
N ALA A 195 29.57 -1.05 22.53
CA ALA A 195 30.23 0.25 22.57
C ALA A 195 30.59 0.63 24.02
N GLU A 196 31.60 1.51 24.18
CA GLU A 196 31.98 2.02 25.50
C GLU A 196 30.79 2.70 26.19
N GLY A 197 30.53 2.31 27.45
CA GLY A 197 29.40 2.81 28.24
C GLY A 197 28.03 2.22 27.90
N ALA A 198 27.92 1.32 26.90
CA ALA A 198 26.67 0.63 26.61
C ALA A 198 26.28 -0.35 27.73
N ASN A 199 24.97 -0.49 27.95
CA ASN A 199 24.42 -1.36 28.98
C ASN A 199 23.49 -2.40 28.34
N ILE A 200 23.68 -3.68 28.67
CA ILE A 200 22.85 -4.79 28.19
C ILE A 200 21.38 -4.69 28.63
N SER A 201 21.05 -3.90 29.66
CA SER A 201 19.67 -3.69 30.11
C SER A 201 18.97 -2.52 29.40
N SER A 202 19.66 -1.79 28.53
CA SER A 202 19.06 -0.70 27.76
C SER A 202 18.09 -1.24 26.73
N HIS A 203 17.01 -0.50 26.48
CA HIS A 203 16.09 -0.81 25.39
C HIS A 203 16.79 -0.77 24.02
N ARG A 204 17.75 0.14 23.84
CA ARG A 204 18.64 0.19 22.68
C ARG A 204 20.08 0.03 23.13
N VAL A 205 20.75 -1.04 22.69
CA VAL A 205 22.12 -1.39 23.06
C VAL A 205 23.07 -1.02 21.93
N SER A 206 24.01 -0.12 22.18
CA SER A 206 24.98 0.31 21.17
C SER A 206 26.15 -0.66 21.02
N LEU A 207 26.48 -0.95 19.77
CA LEU A 207 27.58 -1.81 19.35
C LEU A 207 28.76 -0.98 18.81
N ASP A 208 29.98 -1.44 19.06
CA ASP A 208 31.20 -0.87 18.46
C ASP A 208 31.32 -1.37 17.02
N PHE A 209 31.00 -0.51 16.06
CA PHE A 209 30.99 -0.83 14.64
C PHE A 209 32.32 -1.41 14.13
N SER A 210 33.45 -0.99 14.71
CA SER A 210 34.78 -1.47 14.30
C SER A 210 35.01 -2.96 14.61
N THR A 211 34.18 -3.53 15.48
CA THR A 211 34.26 -4.94 15.91
C THR A 211 33.22 -5.84 15.24
N VAL A 212 32.36 -5.27 14.39
CA VAL A 212 31.29 -6.02 13.73
C VAL A 212 31.89 -7.02 12.75
N VAL A 213 31.55 -8.29 12.94
CA VAL A 213 31.94 -9.41 12.09
C VAL A 213 30.71 -10.16 11.61
N ASP A 214 30.69 -10.48 10.31
CA ASP A 214 29.69 -11.36 9.71
C ASP A 214 30.19 -12.80 9.84
N LEU A 215 29.48 -13.59 10.65
CA LEU A 215 29.80 -14.98 10.97
C LEU A 215 28.86 -15.96 10.26
N THR A 216 28.09 -15.48 9.29
CA THR A 216 27.06 -16.29 8.61
C THR A 216 27.65 -17.55 7.97
N ASP A 217 28.85 -17.44 7.40
CA ASP A 217 29.51 -18.54 6.72
C ASP A 217 30.18 -19.54 7.70
N GLU A 218 30.20 -19.24 9.01
CA GLU A 218 30.70 -20.12 10.07
C GLU A 218 29.63 -21.04 10.66
N VAL A 219 28.37 -20.89 10.22
CA VAL A 219 27.25 -21.71 10.67
C VAL A 219 27.42 -23.15 10.19
N ARG A 220 27.31 -24.09 11.12
CA ARG A 220 27.33 -25.54 10.90
C ARG A 220 25.91 -26.09 10.94
N GLY A 221 25.63 -27.08 10.12
CA GLY A 221 24.31 -27.71 10.05
C GLY A 221 23.31 -26.93 9.20
N SER A 222 22.03 -27.31 9.26
CA SER A 222 20.96 -26.70 8.47
C SER A 222 19.63 -26.73 9.23
N GLY A 223 18.76 -25.76 8.95
CA GLY A 223 17.43 -25.67 9.57
C GLY A 223 17.51 -25.63 11.10
N ASN A 224 16.71 -26.45 11.77
CA ASN A 224 16.65 -26.53 13.23
C ASN A 224 17.93 -27.10 13.91
N MET A 225 18.88 -27.62 13.12
CA MET A 225 20.16 -28.14 13.62
C MET A 225 21.31 -27.13 13.45
N SER A 226 21.01 -25.90 13.03
CA SER A 226 22.02 -24.87 12.81
C SER A 226 22.68 -24.46 14.13
N ALA A 227 24.02 -24.44 14.13
CA ALA A 227 24.84 -24.14 15.29
C ALA A 227 26.08 -23.32 14.88
N ILE A 228 26.67 -22.61 15.84
CA ILE A 228 27.88 -21.83 15.61
C ILE A 228 28.82 -21.95 16.80
N SER A 229 30.12 -21.88 16.54
CA SER A 229 31.13 -21.64 17.57
C SER A 229 31.81 -20.31 17.30
N TRP A 230 31.86 -19.43 18.30
CA TRP A 230 32.46 -18.10 18.16
C TRP A 230 33.17 -17.69 19.45
N THR A 231 34.37 -17.13 19.31
CA THR A 231 35.12 -16.52 20.40
C THR A 231 35.38 -15.05 20.06
N PRO A 232 34.75 -14.10 20.76
CA PRO A 232 34.96 -12.68 20.51
C PRO A 232 36.43 -12.28 20.72
N ILE A 233 36.94 -11.39 19.87
CA ILE A 233 38.30 -10.87 19.98
C ILE A 233 38.30 -9.63 20.88
N GLY A 234 39.21 -9.61 21.86
CA GLY A 234 39.44 -8.46 22.75
C GLY A 234 38.68 -8.53 24.07
N ASN A 235 38.83 -7.47 24.88
CA ASN A 235 38.18 -7.36 26.18
C ASN A 235 36.84 -6.60 26.06
N GLY A 236 35.87 -6.99 26.88
CA GLY A 236 34.54 -6.38 26.98
C GLY A 236 33.40 -7.34 26.64
N THR A 237 32.17 -6.93 26.96
CA THR A 237 30.96 -7.70 26.65
C THR A 237 30.69 -7.68 25.14
N SER A 238 30.39 -8.84 24.58
CA SER A 238 30.02 -9.01 23.18
C SER A 238 28.62 -9.57 23.03
N VAL A 239 28.04 -9.47 21.84
CA VAL A 239 26.76 -10.06 21.48
C VAL A 239 26.89 -10.83 20.18
N LEU A 240 26.25 -11.99 20.15
CA LEU A 240 25.97 -12.76 18.96
C LEU A 240 24.49 -12.54 18.59
N LEU A 241 24.23 -12.06 17.38
CA LEU A 241 22.90 -11.79 16.85
C LEU A 241 22.62 -12.76 15.71
N ALA A 242 21.48 -13.44 15.75
CA ALA A 242 21.02 -14.30 14.68
C ALA A 242 19.74 -13.73 14.06
N PHE A 243 19.82 -13.33 12.80
CA PHE A 243 18.72 -12.73 12.06
C PHE A 243 18.07 -13.76 11.13
N TYR A 244 16.74 -13.77 11.12
CA TYR A 244 15.93 -14.62 10.29
C TYR A 244 14.83 -13.79 9.65
N TYR A 245 14.33 -14.20 8.49
CA TYR A 245 13.02 -13.76 8.03
C TYR A 245 12.00 -14.89 8.14
N ARG A 246 10.73 -14.52 8.23
CA ARG A 246 9.60 -15.45 8.32
C ARG A 246 8.36 -14.83 7.71
N ARG A 247 7.37 -15.67 7.38
CA ARG A 247 6.02 -15.17 7.11
C ARG A 247 5.37 -14.79 8.43
N ASN A 248 4.67 -13.65 8.48
CA ASN A 248 4.02 -13.21 9.70
C ASN A 248 2.55 -13.63 9.79
N GLY A 249 1.92 -13.92 8.65
CA GLY A 249 0.53 -14.36 8.56
C GLY A 249 -0.48 -13.31 9.05
N TYR A 250 -0.21 -12.03 8.79
CA TYR A 250 -1.12 -10.95 9.14
C TYR A 250 -2.47 -11.14 8.40
N PRO A 251 -3.59 -11.32 9.13
CA PRO A 251 -4.89 -11.48 8.51
C PRO A 251 -5.53 -10.13 8.23
N GLU A 252 -6.18 -10.04 7.08
CA GLU A 252 -6.94 -8.88 6.61
C GLU A 252 -8.46 -9.10 6.80
N ALA A 253 -8.93 -10.35 6.72
CA ALA A 253 -10.32 -10.72 6.96
C ALA A 253 -10.44 -12.05 7.70
N VAL A 254 -11.49 -12.21 8.52
CA VAL A 254 -11.75 -13.44 9.28
C VAL A 254 -12.26 -14.55 8.36
N GLY A 255 -11.86 -15.79 8.65
CA GLY A 255 -12.40 -16.98 7.98
C GLY A 255 -13.76 -17.45 8.51
N GLY A 256 -14.20 -18.61 8.04
CA GLY A 256 -15.50 -19.18 8.39
C GLY A 256 -15.58 -19.58 9.87
N PHE A 257 -16.75 -19.45 10.48
CA PHE A 257 -16.92 -19.73 11.93
C PHE A 257 -16.72 -21.21 12.28
N ASN A 258 -16.81 -22.09 11.29
CA ASN A 258 -16.59 -23.54 11.42
C ASN A 258 -15.24 -24.00 10.82
N GLY A 259 -14.31 -23.06 10.58
CA GLY A 259 -13.01 -23.34 9.97
C GLY A 259 -13.02 -23.35 8.44
N ALA A 260 -11.83 -23.55 7.86
CA ALA A 260 -11.62 -23.56 6.42
C ALA A 260 -12.23 -24.81 5.76
N GLN A 261 -12.89 -24.62 4.60
CA GLN A 261 -13.50 -25.64 3.75
C GLN A 261 -12.91 -25.54 2.35
N ASP A 262 -12.52 -26.68 1.76
CA ASP A 262 -11.69 -26.72 0.54
C ASP A 262 -12.27 -26.02 -0.69
N ASP A 263 -13.59 -25.96 -0.82
CA ASP A 263 -14.31 -25.38 -1.96
C ASP A 263 -14.95 -24.02 -1.63
N LYS A 264 -14.67 -23.46 -0.45
CA LYS A 264 -15.22 -22.18 0.00
C LYS A 264 -14.10 -21.20 0.36
N PRO A 265 -13.58 -20.42 -0.62
CA PRO A 265 -12.55 -19.41 -0.37
C PRO A 265 -12.87 -18.47 0.79
N GLY A 266 -14.14 -18.08 0.93
CA GLY A 266 -14.58 -17.20 2.02
C GLY A 266 -14.40 -17.77 3.42
N SER A 267 -14.25 -19.10 3.55
CA SER A 267 -14.00 -19.75 4.83
C SER A 267 -12.54 -19.73 5.26
N TRP A 268 -11.60 -19.40 4.37
CA TRP A 268 -10.17 -19.50 4.62
C TRP A 268 -9.62 -18.34 5.46
N GLY A 269 -10.30 -17.19 5.42
CA GLY A 269 -9.77 -15.91 5.87
C GLY A 269 -8.89 -15.27 4.79
N SER A 270 -8.69 -13.96 4.85
CA SER A 270 -7.78 -13.22 3.95
C SER A 270 -6.47 -12.92 4.67
N PHE A 271 -5.34 -13.09 3.98
CA PHE A 271 -4.01 -12.85 4.53
C PHE A 271 -3.19 -11.97 3.59
N VAL A 272 -2.38 -11.09 4.18
CA VAL A 272 -1.62 -10.09 3.45
C VAL A 272 -0.50 -10.74 2.63
N ILE A 273 -0.37 -10.33 1.37
CA ILE A 273 0.66 -10.81 0.46
C ILE A 273 1.98 -10.02 0.62
N ASP A 274 3.05 -10.50 -0.01
CA ASP A 274 4.34 -9.82 -0.04
C ASP A 274 4.31 -8.61 -0.99
N HIS A 275 4.24 -7.41 -0.43
CA HIS A 275 4.22 -6.14 -1.17
C HIS A 275 5.61 -5.73 -1.71
N LEU A 276 6.64 -6.54 -1.52
CA LEU A 276 7.97 -6.30 -2.07
C LEU A 276 8.34 -7.32 -3.15
N SER A 277 7.38 -8.12 -3.60
CA SER A 277 7.65 -9.24 -4.50
C SER A 277 6.54 -9.44 -5.53
N PRO A 278 6.88 -9.57 -6.83
CA PRO A 278 5.94 -10.04 -7.85
C PRO A 278 5.29 -11.40 -7.53
N LYS A 279 5.88 -12.19 -6.62
CA LYS A 279 5.29 -13.45 -6.17
C LYS A 279 4.03 -13.23 -5.34
N GLY A 280 3.96 -12.15 -4.55
CA GLY A 280 2.73 -11.75 -3.87
C GLY A 280 1.64 -11.37 -4.86
N VAL A 281 2.01 -10.58 -5.88
CA VAL A 281 1.11 -10.22 -6.99
C VAL A 281 0.51 -11.46 -7.64
N ASN A 282 1.31 -12.50 -7.89
CA ASN A 282 0.84 -13.75 -8.48
C ASN A 282 -0.21 -14.47 -7.63
N ILE A 283 -0.12 -14.39 -6.29
CA ILE A 283 -1.11 -15.01 -5.39
C ILE A 283 -2.45 -14.30 -5.57
N SER A 284 -2.48 -12.96 -5.42
CA SER A 284 -3.71 -12.17 -5.54
C SER A 284 -4.31 -12.24 -6.94
N SER A 285 -3.49 -12.04 -7.98
CA SER A 285 -3.94 -12.06 -9.37
C SER A 285 -4.51 -13.43 -9.77
N SER A 286 -3.85 -14.52 -9.38
CA SER A 286 -4.34 -15.89 -9.63
C SER A 286 -5.60 -16.20 -8.83
N PHE A 287 -5.75 -15.64 -7.63
CA PHE A 287 -6.97 -15.79 -6.84
C PHE A 287 -8.15 -15.09 -7.53
N ILE A 288 -7.99 -13.82 -7.90
CA ILE A 288 -9.02 -13.02 -8.58
C ILE A 288 -9.40 -13.68 -9.92
N GLN A 289 -8.40 -14.11 -10.70
CA GLN A 289 -8.63 -14.77 -11.98
C GLN A 289 -9.47 -16.05 -11.86
N ARG A 290 -9.19 -16.87 -10.83
CA ARG A 290 -9.87 -18.16 -10.63
C ARG A 290 -11.25 -18.03 -9.98
N ASN A 291 -11.41 -17.09 -9.05
CA ASN A 291 -12.61 -17.03 -8.22
C ASN A 291 -13.58 -15.92 -8.64
N VAL A 292 -13.09 -14.82 -9.21
CA VAL A 292 -13.95 -13.69 -9.59
C VAL A 292 -14.10 -13.61 -11.11
N LEU A 293 -13.00 -13.56 -11.85
CA LEU A 293 -13.02 -13.36 -13.31
C LEU A 293 -13.20 -14.66 -14.11
N SER A 294 -13.31 -15.82 -13.46
CA SER A 294 -13.55 -17.10 -14.12
C SER A 294 -14.96 -17.21 -14.71
N ARG A 295 -15.90 -16.39 -14.22
CA ARG A 295 -17.23 -16.25 -14.78
C ARG A 295 -17.17 -15.38 -16.04
N ALA A 296 -17.35 -16.00 -17.21
CA ALA A 296 -17.08 -15.37 -18.51
C ALA A 296 -17.84 -14.06 -18.77
N ASP A 297 -19.10 -13.95 -18.30
CA ASP A 297 -19.92 -12.75 -18.48
C ASP A 297 -19.35 -11.52 -17.77
N ILE A 298 -18.64 -11.69 -16.64
CA ILE A 298 -17.96 -10.58 -15.96
C ILE A 298 -16.84 -10.04 -16.86
N GLY A 299 -15.95 -10.91 -17.33
CA GLY A 299 -14.83 -10.50 -18.19
C GLY A 299 -15.29 -9.85 -19.50
N GLU A 300 -16.32 -10.41 -20.14
CA GLU A 300 -16.93 -9.84 -21.34
C GLU A 300 -17.48 -8.44 -21.09
N MET A 301 -18.29 -8.25 -20.04
CA MET A 301 -18.86 -6.94 -19.72
C MET A 301 -17.79 -5.91 -19.33
N LEU A 302 -16.74 -6.32 -18.60
CA LEU A 302 -15.64 -5.42 -18.22
C LEU A 302 -14.85 -4.93 -19.43
N SER A 303 -14.70 -5.77 -20.46
CA SER A 303 -14.02 -5.42 -21.70
C SER A 303 -14.78 -4.41 -22.57
N GLU A 304 -16.07 -4.19 -22.30
CA GLU A 304 -16.86 -3.22 -23.05
C GLU A 304 -16.35 -1.79 -22.81
N PRO A 305 -16.20 -0.97 -23.87
CA PRO A 305 -15.67 0.39 -23.73
C PRO A 305 -16.45 1.23 -22.72
N GLY A 306 -15.77 1.65 -21.65
CA GLY A 306 -16.34 2.52 -20.62
C GLY A 306 -16.98 1.80 -19.42
N VAL A 307 -16.81 0.48 -19.29
CA VAL A 307 -17.32 -0.29 -18.14
C VAL A 307 -16.20 -0.55 -17.12
N GLY A 308 -15.31 -1.52 -17.35
CA GLY A 308 -14.20 -1.79 -16.45
C GLY A 308 -13.10 -0.73 -16.57
N LYS A 309 -12.53 -0.28 -15.44
CA LYS A 309 -11.50 0.75 -15.48
C LYS A 309 -10.26 0.45 -14.63
N TYR A 310 -10.36 0.37 -13.31
CA TYR A 310 -9.19 0.12 -12.45
C TYR A 310 -9.28 -1.17 -11.63
N MET A 311 -8.15 -1.88 -11.53
CA MET A 311 -7.83 -2.68 -10.34
C MET A 311 -7.13 -1.76 -9.35
N TRP A 312 -7.57 -1.74 -8.10
CA TRP A 312 -7.17 -0.75 -7.11
C TRP A 312 -6.68 -1.35 -5.79
N GLU A 313 -5.68 -0.69 -5.20
CA GLU A 313 -5.07 -1.00 -3.89
C GLU A 313 -5.00 0.27 -3.04
N ASP A 314 -5.45 0.17 -1.79
CA ASP A 314 -5.46 1.27 -0.82
C ASP A 314 -4.07 1.48 -0.16
N SER A 315 -4.01 2.31 0.88
CA SER A 315 -2.84 2.44 1.74
C SER A 315 -2.46 1.15 2.49
N MET A 316 -1.18 1.04 2.86
CA MET A 316 -0.64 -0.14 3.54
C MET A 316 -0.97 -0.11 5.03
N GLU A 317 -1.87 -0.99 5.49
CA GLU A 317 -2.37 -0.98 6.88
C GLU A 317 -2.07 -2.25 7.69
N PHE A 318 -1.01 -2.96 7.31
CA PHE A 318 -0.52 -4.12 8.02
C PHE A 318 0.76 -3.82 8.81
N LEU A 319 1.06 -4.70 9.76
CA LEU A 319 2.22 -4.58 10.64
C LEU A 319 3.25 -5.67 10.36
N THR A 320 4.51 -5.30 10.52
CA THR A 320 5.65 -6.22 10.61
C THR A 320 6.51 -5.81 11.80
N GLN A 321 7.45 -6.65 12.26
CA GLN A 321 8.52 -6.13 13.13
C GLN A 321 9.48 -5.22 12.34
N VAL A 322 9.96 -5.73 11.20
CA VAL A 322 10.73 -5.02 10.18
C VAL A 322 10.33 -5.64 8.85
N LEU A 323 9.89 -4.82 7.89
CA LEU A 323 9.42 -5.30 6.59
C LEU A 323 10.55 -6.04 5.85
N TRP A 324 10.24 -7.17 5.19
CA TRP A 324 11.27 -7.96 4.51
C TRP A 324 10.69 -8.70 3.30
N THR A 325 11.55 -9.35 2.51
CA THR A 325 11.17 -10.30 1.46
C THR A 325 12.33 -11.27 1.19
N ASP A 326 12.05 -12.43 0.57
CA ASP A 326 13.04 -13.46 0.27
C ASP A 326 14.24 -12.93 -0.52
N THR A 327 14.00 -12.01 -1.45
CA THR A 327 15.03 -11.49 -2.36
C THR A 327 15.77 -10.28 -1.81
N PHE A 328 15.44 -9.82 -0.60
CA PHE A 328 15.97 -8.58 -0.05
C PHE A 328 17.50 -8.57 0.03
N SER A 329 18.10 -9.61 0.63
CA SER A 329 19.56 -9.67 0.82
C SER A 329 20.32 -9.62 -0.52
N GLN A 330 19.79 -10.30 -1.54
CA GLN A 330 20.36 -10.29 -2.88
C GLN A 330 20.24 -8.89 -3.50
N ARG A 331 19.03 -8.31 -3.50
CA ARG A 331 18.80 -6.97 -4.04
C ARG A 331 19.65 -5.92 -3.35
N PHE A 332 19.83 -6.05 -2.04
CA PHE A 332 20.66 -5.16 -1.24
C PHE A 332 22.12 -5.20 -1.73
N GLU A 333 22.70 -6.39 -1.85
CA GLU A 333 24.10 -6.55 -2.27
C GLU A 333 24.33 -6.09 -3.72
N GLU A 334 23.38 -6.36 -4.62
CA GLU A 334 23.41 -5.88 -6.01
C GLU A 334 23.43 -4.35 -6.10
N ARG A 335 22.69 -3.66 -5.22
CA ARG A 335 22.56 -2.19 -5.25
C ARG A 335 23.72 -1.47 -4.55
N HIS A 336 24.23 -2.04 -3.46
CA HIS A 336 25.15 -1.34 -2.57
C HIS A 336 26.58 -1.90 -2.59
N GLY A 337 26.78 -3.08 -3.19
CA GLY A 337 28.10 -3.69 -3.34
C GLY A 337 28.67 -4.30 -2.07
N TYR A 338 27.84 -4.55 -1.05
CA TYR A 338 28.23 -5.25 0.17
C TYR A 338 27.06 -6.04 0.78
N ARG A 339 27.36 -7.10 1.54
CA ARG A 339 26.37 -7.95 2.22
C ARG A 339 25.58 -7.19 3.28
N VAL A 340 24.29 -7.49 3.39
CA VAL A 340 23.34 -6.83 4.31
C VAL A 340 23.70 -6.97 5.80
N GLY A 341 24.59 -7.88 6.19
CA GLY A 341 24.93 -8.18 7.58
C GLY A 341 25.25 -6.96 8.45
N ARG A 342 25.94 -5.95 7.89
CA ARG A 342 26.26 -4.70 8.60
C ARG A 342 25.06 -3.78 8.85
N VAL A 343 23.96 -4.00 8.16
CA VAL A 343 22.72 -3.23 8.31
C VAL A 343 21.79 -3.87 9.34
N LEU A 344 21.78 -5.21 9.43
CA LEU A 344 20.82 -5.96 10.25
C LEU A 344 20.69 -5.46 11.71
N PRO A 345 21.79 -5.18 12.46
CA PRO A 345 21.67 -4.76 13.86
C PRO A 345 20.86 -3.50 14.10
N VAL A 346 20.80 -2.58 13.12
CA VAL A 346 20.15 -1.28 13.31
C VAL A 346 18.67 -1.27 12.94
N LEU A 347 18.19 -2.29 12.22
CA LEU A 347 16.86 -2.25 11.59
C LEU A 347 15.73 -2.20 12.62
N HIS A 348 15.67 -3.14 13.56
CA HIS A 348 14.62 -3.16 14.58
C HIS A 348 14.64 -1.94 15.52
N GLY A 349 15.78 -1.25 15.64
CA GLY A 349 15.92 -0.08 16.50
C GLY A 349 15.60 1.25 15.81
N LEU A 350 15.75 1.34 14.49
CA LEU A 350 15.68 2.60 13.73
C LEU A 350 14.61 2.59 12.61
N VAL A 351 14.05 1.43 12.28
CA VAL A 351 13.03 1.27 11.25
C VAL A 351 11.76 0.73 11.91
N PRO A 352 10.68 1.54 12.00
CA PRO A 352 9.40 1.04 12.46
C PRO A 352 8.81 0.05 11.45
N GLY A 353 8.20 -1.03 11.94
CA GLY A 353 7.58 -2.04 11.09
C GLY A 353 6.19 -1.65 10.52
N SER A 354 5.63 -0.51 10.94
CA SER A 354 4.61 0.25 10.24
C SER A 354 4.69 1.74 10.63
N PRO A 355 5.19 2.62 9.75
CA PRO A 355 5.31 4.06 10.00
C PRO A 355 4.00 4.78 10.34
N ALA A 356 2.86 4.28 9.84
CA ALA A 356 1.56 4.94 10.00
C ALA A 356 0.99 4.81 11.40
N PHE A 357 1.39 3.77 12.13
CA PHE A 357 0.79 3.43 13.40
C PHE A 357 1.89 3.31 14.44
N ASN A 358 1.85 4.19 15.44
CA ASN A 358 2.74 4.16 16.61
C ASN A 358 2.47 2.94 17.54
N THR A 359 1.89 1.88 16.98
CA THR A 359 1.49 0.62 17.60
C THR A 359 2.33 -0.55 17.10
N ALA A 360 3.34 -0.30 16.26
CA ALA A 360 4.27 -1.32 15.82
C ALA A 360 4.86 -2.06 17.04
N PRO A 361 5.00 -3.40 16.98
CA PRO A 361 5.44 -4.19 18.12
C PRO A 361 6.83 -3.75 18.62
N PHE A 362 6.90 -3.17 19.82
CA PHE A 362 8.17 -2.76 20.40
C PHE A 362 8.88 -3.96 21.03
N LEU A 363 10.01 -4.36 20.46
CA LEU A 363 10.92 -5.31 21.10
C LEU A 363 11.51 -4.69 22.37
N ASN A 364 11.57 -5.44 23.47
CA ASN A 364 12.15 -4.93 24.71
C ASN A 364 13.63 -4.54 24.57
N GLN A 365 14.33 -5.11 23.60
CA GLN A 365 15.74 -4.83 23.31
C GLN A 365 15.98 -4.76 21.80
N THR A 366 16.67 -3.71 21.37
CA THR A 366 17.11 -3.43 20.00
C THR A 366 18.59 -2.99 20.00
N PHE A 367 19.20 -2.85 18.83
CA PHE A 367 20.62 -2.51 18.69
C PHE A 367 20.84 -1.30 17.78
N ASP A 368 21.94 -0.58 17.99
CA ASP A 368 22.45 0.44 17.07
C ASP A 368 24.00 0.46 17.09
N TYR A 369 24.63 1.37 16.34
CA TYR A 369 26.10 1.56 16.40
C TYR A 369 26.55 2.75 17.28
N GLY A 370 25.65 3.34 18.06
CA GLY A 370 25.94 4.52 18.88
C GLY A 370 26.67 5.62 18.09
N THR A 371 27.77 6.12 18.65
CA THR A 371 28.65 7.11 18.00
C THR A 371 29.76 6.50 17.13
N SER A 372 29.88 5.16 17.10
CA SER A 372 30.96 4.48 16.38
C SER A 372 30.75 4.42 14.86
N SER A 373 29.51 4.61 14.40
CA SER A 373 29.18 4.71 12.98
C SER A 373 27.85 5.44 12.75
N ASN A 374 27.70 6.06 11.59
CA ASN A 374 26.44 6.68 11.18
C ASN A 374 25.43 5.60 10.74
N SER A 375 24.63 5.12 11.70
CA SER A 375 23.60 4.09 11.45
C SER A 375 22.54 4.53 10.44
N TYR A 376 22.34 5.85 10.24
CA TYR A 376 21.34 6.34 9.30
C TYR A 376 21.69 6.03 7.85
N ALA A 377 22.97 6.02 7.46
CA ALA A 377 23.36 5.65 6.10
C ALA A 377 22.91 4.22 5.76
N PHE A 378 23.07 3.28 6.70
CA PHE A 378 22.61 1.91 6.53
C PHE A 378 21.08 1.78 6.43
N VAL A 379 20.35 2.60 7.19
CA VAL A 379 18.89 2.66 7.09
C VAL A 379 18.45 3.20 5.73
N GLU A 380 19.15 4.19 5.19
CA GLU A 380 18.86 4.73 3.85
C GLU A 380 19.13 3.70 2.74
N ASP A 381 20.19 2.90 2.84
CA ASP A 381 20.46 1.81 1.89
C ASP A 381 19.38 0.71 1.98
N TYR A 382 18.89 0.42 3.18
CA TYR A 382 17.76 -0.48 3.39
C TYR A 382 16.48 0.06 2.72
N ARG A 383 16.14 1.34 2.94
CA ARG A 383 14.96 1.98 2.34
C ARG A 383 15.06 2.13 0.83
N ASP A 384 16.26 2.37 0.30
CA ASP A 384 16.55 2.35 -1.14
C ASP A 384 16.25 0.97 -1.75
N THR A 385 16.68 -0.09 -1.05
CA THR A 385 16.43 -1.49 -1.44
C THR A 385 14.94 -1.79 -1.43
N LEU A 386 14.23 -1.44 -0.34
CA LEU A 386 12.77 -1.57 -0.26
C LEU A 386 12.07 -0.84 -1.41
N SER A 387 12.47 0.40 -1.69
CA SER A 387 11.90 1.20 -2.76
C SER A 387 12.07 0.53 -4.13
N SER A 388 13.22 -0.11 -4.37
CA SER A 388 13.44 -0.87 -5.61
C SER A 388 12.53 -2.10 -5.73
N LEU A 389 12.29 -2.81 -4.63
CA LEU A 389 11.47 -4.03 -4.59
C LEU A 389 9.97 -3.71 -4.70
N TYR A 390 9.51 -2.67 -4.00
CA TYR A 390 8.14 -2.20 -4.08
C TYR A 390 7.78 -1.69 -5.48
N ARG A 391 8.73 -1.08 -6.21
CA ARG A 391 8.51 -0.71 -7.62
C ARG A 391 8.31 -1.94 -8.52
N ASP A 392 9.00 -3.04 -8.26
CA ASP A 392 8.77 -4.30 -9.00
C ASP A 392 7.39 -4.89 -8.69
N TYR A 393 6.92 -4.77 -7.44
CA TYR A 393 5.57 -5.15 -7.02
C TYR A 393 4.48 -4.36 -7.77
N ILE A 394 4.55 -3.02 -7.74
CA ILE A 394 3.57 -2.17 -8.45
C ILE A 394 3.62 -2.45 -9.96
N ALA A 395 4.82 -2.59 -10.55
CA ALA A 395 4.97 -2.89 -11.97
C ALA A 395 4.29 -4.22 -12.34
N ALA A 396 4.46 -5.26 -11.53
CA ALA A 396 3.83 -6.56 -11.77
C ALA A 396 2.29 -6.49 -11.69
N PHE A 397 1.72 -5.71 -10.76
CA PHE A 397 0.27 -5.48 -10.73
C PHE A 397 -0.23 -4.70 -11.94
N ASN A 398 0.55 -3.71 -12.40
CA ASN A 398 0.23 -2.94 -13.59
C ASN A 398 0.20 -3.84 -14.84
N GLU A 399 1.22 -4.69 -15.00
CA GLU A 399 1.29 -5.68 -16.09
C GLU A 399 0.12 -6.67 -16.05
N TRP A 400 -0.22 -7.19 -14.86
CA TRP A 400 -1.36 -8.09 -14.73
C TRP A 400 -2.69 -7.40 -15.04
N ALA A 401 -2.92 -6.18 -14.52
CA ALA A 401 -4.14 -5.43 -14.81
C ALA A 401 -4.31 -5.21 -16.32
N HIS A 402 -3.22 -4.84 -17.02
CA HIS A 402 -3.24 -4.71 -18.49
C HIS A 402 -3.56 -6.02 -19.19
N SER A 403 -3.05 -7.16 -18.68
CA SER A 403 -3.32 -8.48 -19.26
C SER A 403 -4.79 -8.88 -19.25
N ILE A 404 -5.58 -8.34 -18.31
CA ILE A 404 -7.04 -8.52 -18.21
C ILE A 404 -7.83 -7.34 -18.79
N GLY A 405 -7.17 -6.40 -19.46
CA GLY A 405 -7.80 -5.25 -20.13
C GLY A 405 -8.18 -4.08 -19.21
N LEU A 406 -7.69 -4.07 -17.97
CA LEU A 406 -7.90 -3.00 -16.99
C LEU A 406 -6.61 -2.20 -16.78
N GLN A 407 -6.68 -1.15 -15.96
CA GLN A 407 -5.54 -0.34 -15.53
C GLN A 407 -5.29 -0.53 -14.03
N TYR A 408 -4.09 -0.25 -13.55
CA TYR A 408 -3.79 -0.32 -12.12
C TYR A 408 -3.75 1.06 -11.46
N SER A 409 -4.49 1.20 -10.36
CA SER A 409 -4.51 2.38 -9.50
C SER A 409 -4.06 1.98 -8.10
N ASN A 410 -3.23 2.77 -7.44
CA ASN A 410 -2.92 2.51 -6.03
C ASN A 410 -2.53 3.78 -5.29
N GLN A 411 -2.55 3.72 -3.96
CA GLN A 411 -1.93 4.73 -3.10
C GLN A 411 -0.44 4.38 -2.87
N PRO A 412 0.49 4.87 -3.72
CA PRO A 412 1.83 4.31 -3.78
C PRO A 412 2.65 4.73 -2.56
N ALA A 413 3.31 3.75 -1.94
CA ALA A 413 4.21 3.93 -0.79
C ALA A 413 3.56 4.57 0.45
N TYR A 414 2.22 4.68 0.48
CA TYR A 414 1.51 5.12 1.67
C TYR A 414 1.84 4.22 2.85
N ASN A 415 2.04 4.85 4.00
CA ASN A 415 2.35 4.17 5.26
C ASN A 415 3.66 3.36 5.25
N PHE A 416 4.48 3.45 4.21
CA PHE A 416 5.80 2.87 4.13
C PHE A 416 6.92 3.90 4.25
N GLN A 417 8.13 3.41 4.55
CA GLN A 417 9.35 4.20 4.48
C GLN A 417 10.08 3.97 3.16
N ILE A 418 9.46 4.42 2.07
CA ILE A 418 9.86 4.18 0.68
C ILE A 418 9.76 5.48 -0.13
N ASP A 419 10.52 5.58 -1.23
CA ASP A 419 10.51 6.76 -2.10
C ASP A 419 9.16 6.91 -2.80
N VAL A 420 8.36 7.85 -2.30
CA VAL A 420 6.97 8.06 -2.72
C VAL A 420 6.90 8.63 -4.13
N ALA A 421 7.79 9.56 -4.50
CA ALA A 421 7.80 10.17 -5.82
C ALA A 421 8.21 9.14 -6.90
N ALA A 422 9.23 8.32 -6.62
CA ALA A 422 9.64 7.26 -7.53
C ALA A 422 8.56 6.17 -7.67
N SER A 423 7.84 5.87 -6.60
CA SER A 423 6.74 4.89 -6.62
C SER A 423 5.53 5.41 -7.40
N ALA A 424 5.21 6.69 -7.28
CA ALA A 424 4.10 7.34 -8.00
C ALA A 424 4.32 7.44 -9.53
N ALA A 425 5.51 7.14 -10.05
CA ALA A 425 5.74 7.10 -11.50
C ALA A 425 5.23 5.79 -12.16
N ILE A 426 5.01 4.74 -11.37
CA ILE A 426 4.82 3.37 -11.86
C ILE A 426 3.35 2.99 -12.18
N PRO A 427 2.35 3.20 -11.30
CA PRO A 427 0.98 2.77 -11.58
C PRO A 427 0.35 3.64 -12.70
N ASP A 428 -0.67 3.13 -13.39
CA ASP A 428 -1.37 3.93 -14.41
C ASP A 428 -2.04 5.16 -13.81
N VAL A 429 -2.60 5.00 -12.61
CA VAL A 429 -3.26 6.06 -11.85
C VAL A 429 -2.75 6.04 -10.41
N PRO A 430 -1.72 6.83 -10.09
CA PRO A 430 -1.35 7.08 -8.71
C PRO A 430 -2.53 7.76 -7.97
N GLU A 431 -2.73 7.39 -6.71
CA GLU A 431 -3.74 7.97 -5.83
C GLU A 431 -3.11 8.52 -4.53
N ILE A 432 -3.67 9.60 -4.01
CA ILE A 432 -3.42 10.09 -2.65
C ILE A 432 -4.71 10.13 -1.82
N GLU A 433 -4.63 10.60 -0.58
CA GLU A 433 -5.80 10.89 0.22
C GLU A 433 -5.76 12.27 0.87
N SER A 434 -6.93 12.92 0.97
CA SER A 434 -7.04 14.23 1.63
C SER A 434 -7.04 14.15 3.16
N LEU A 435 -7.14 12.95 3.75
CA LEU A 435 -6.99 12.72 5.19
C LEU A 435 -5.51 12.70 5.58
N GLY A 436 -4.71 11.90 4.87
CA GLY A 436 -3.28 11.78 5.12
C GLY A 436 -2.44 12.93 4.57
N LEU A 437 -2.82 13.52 3.43
CA LEU A 437 -2.13 14.64 2.76
C LEU A 437 -3.09 15.80 2.46
N PRO A 438 -3.65 16.46 3.49
CA PRO A 438 -4.63 17.54 3.33
C PRO A 438 -4.08 18.80 2.65
N ASN A 439 -2.76 19.07 2.74
CA ASN A 439 -2.17 20.32 2.29
C ASN A 439 -1.63 20.23 0.86
N ILE A 440 -1.59 21.38 0.17
CA ILE A 440 -1.15 21.47 -1.24
C ILE A 440 0.26 20.90 -1.45
N ASP A 441 1.21 21.27 -0.59
CA ASP A 441 2.60 20.82 -0.73
C ASP A 441 2.80 19.36 -0.34
N GLU A 442 1.91 18.81 0.49
CA GLU A 442 1.92 17.39 0.84
C GLU A 442 1.50 16.56 -0.37
N ALA A 443 0.38 16.93 -1.02
CA ALA A 443 -0.09 16.31 -2.26
C ALA A 443 0.95 16.40 -3.39
N ARG A 444 1.68 17.53 -3.48
CA ARG A 444 2.73 17.73 -4.50
C ARG A 444 3.88 16.75 -4.40
N GLN A 445 4.09 16.08 -3.25
CA GLN A 445 5.18 15.11 -3.07
C GLN A 445 5.10 13.95 -4.06
N LEU A 446 3.89 13.63 -4.55
CA LEU A 446 3.68 12.58 -5.54
C LEU A 446 3.55 13.12 -6.96
N SER A 447 3.08 14.37 -7.12
CA SER A 447 2.78 14.95 -8.44
C SER A 447 3.95 14.92 -9.43
N GLY A 448 5.20 15.15 -8.96
CA GLY A 448 6.35 15.05 -9.85
C GLY A 448 6.65 13.62 -10.30
N GLY A 449 6.39 12.62 -9.45
CA GLY A 449 6.40 11.21 -9.85
C GLY A 449 5.36 10.90 -10.92
N VAL A 450 4.13 11.37 -10.71
CA VAL A 450 3.02 11.24 -11.68
C VAL A 450 3.39 11.81 -13.04
N HIS A 451 3.91 13.04 -13.08
CA HIS A 451 4.27 13.71 -14.34
C HIS A 451 5.50 13.09 -15.00
N LEU A 452 6.52 12.69 -14.24
CA LEU A 452 7.70 12.00 -14.76
C LEU A 452 7.37 10.61 -15.33
N GLY A 453 6.44 9.89 -14.70
CA GLY A 453 5.87 8.64 -15.21
C GLY A 453 4.91 8.82 -16.37
N ASN A 454 4.73 10.05 -16.89
CA ASN A 454 3.82 10.40 -17.98
C ASN A 454 2.36 9.95 -17.72
N ARG A 455 1.92 10.03 -16.47
CA ARG A 455 0.56 9.68 -16.07
C ARG A 455 -0.35 10.88 -16.24
N SER A 456 -1.47 10.67 -16.93
CA SER A 456 -2.43 11.74 -17.22
C SER A 456 -3.45 11.96 -16.10
N ILE A 457 -3.59 10.99 -15.20
CA ILE A 457 -4.55 11.02 -14.09
C ILE A 457 -3.79 10.91 -12.78
N PHE A 458 -4.14 11.79 -11.84
CA PHE A 458 -3.71 11.72 -10.45
C PHE A 458 -4.96 11.77 -9.58
N SER A 459 -5.22 10.68 -8.85
CA SER A 459 -6.44 10.51 -8.06
C SER A 459 -6.25 10.97 -6.62
N SER A 460 -7.35 11.33 -5.95
CA SER A 460 -7.39 11.44 -4.49
C SER A 460 -8.66 10.81 -3.95
N GLU A 461 -8.48 9.88 -3.01
CA GLU A 461 -9.49 9.62 -2.00
C GLU A 461 -9.75 10.91 -1.21
N THR A 462 -10.98 11.39 -1.19
CA THR A 462 -11.25 12.76 -0.74
C THR A 462 -12.38 12.80 0.27
N ALA A 463 -12.17 13.64 1.29
CA ALA A 463 -13.12 14.01 2.34
C ALA A 463 -13.39 12.94 3.42
N ALA A 464 -12.42 12.05 3.68
CA ALA A 464 -12.43 11.09 4.81
C ALA A 464 -12.28 11.74 6.21
N ARG A 465 -13.00 12.84 6.48
CA ARG A 465 -12.82 13.67 7.69
C ARG A 465 -13.18 12.90 8.97
N PRO A 466 -12.30 12.86 9.99
CA PRO A 466 -12.59 12.17 11.25
C PRO A 466 -13.77 12.78 12.01
N GLY A 467 -14.60 11.93 12.61
CA GLY A 467 -15.72 12.33 13.47
C GLY A 467 -16.91 12.98 12.75
N LEU A 468 -16.92 12.97 11.41
CA LEU A 468 -17.96 13.60 10.59
C LEU A 468 -18.78 12.59 9.77
N ALA A 469 -18.84 11.32 10.20
CA ALA A 469 -19.75 10.33 9.62
C ALA A 469 -21.19 10.87 9.60
N VAL A 470 -21.89 10.69 8.47
CA VAL A 470 -23.27 11.12 8.22
C VAL A 470 -23.55 12.60 8.49
N SER A 471 -22.50 13.42 8.47
CA SER A 471 -22.59 14.82 8.88
C SER A 471 -21.59 15.75 8.18
N ILE A 472 -20.88 15.31 7.13
CA ILE A 472 -19.91 16.19 6.48
C ILE A 472 -20.62 17.36 5.79
N PRO A 473 -20.26 18.61 6.08
CA PRO A 473 -20.74 19.75 5.31
C PRO A 473 -20.16 19.68 3.90
N MET A 474 -20.99 19.90 2.88
CA MET A 474 -20.51 19.93 1.50
C MET A 474 -19.42 20.99 1.26
N SER A 475 -19.42 22.07 2.03
CA SER A 475 -18.33 23.06 2.00
C SER A 475 -16.97 22.47 2.38
N LYS A 476 -16.92 21.50 3.31
CA LYS A 476 -15.70 20.78 3.70
C LYS A 476 -15.23 19.81 2.62
N LEU A 477 -16.14 19.05 2.03
CA LEU A 477 -15.83 18.19 0.88
C LEU A 477 -15.25 19.01 -0.29
N LEU A 478 -15.85 20.17 -0.59
CA LEU A 478 -15.37 21.06 -1.64
C LEU A 478 -14.07 21.79 -1.25
N GLU A 479 -13.83 22.05 0.02
CA GLU A 479 -12.55 22.58 0.53
C GLU A 479 -11.43 21.57 0.26
N ASP A 480 -11.62 20.31 0.67
CA ASP A 480 -10.66 19.22 0.46
C ASP A 480 -10.38 19.03 -1.03
N SER A 481 -11.43 18.94 -1.85
CA SER A 481 -11.28 18.78 -3.30
C SER A 481 -10.47 19.90 -3.96
N LYS A 482 -10.66 21.16 -3.53
CA LYS A 482 -9.92 22.31 -4.08
C LYS A 482 -8.45 22.29 -3.68
N LEU A 483 -8.15 21.88 -2.44
CA LEU A 483 -6.76 21.73 -1.97
C LEU A 483 -6.06 20.62 -2.77
N GLN A 484 -6.73 19.49 -2.97
CA GLN A 484 -6.22 18.39 -3.79
C GLN A 484 -5.98 18.85 -5.24
N PHE A 485 -6.93 19.55 -5.87
CA PHE A 485 -6.76 20.13 -7.21
C PHE A 485 -5.55 21.07 -7.31
N ALA A 486 -5.33 21.92 -6.29
CA ALA A 486 -4.16 22.81 -6.25
C ALA A 486 -2.83 22.04 -6.06
N GLY A 487 -2.89 20.81 -5.54
CA GLY A 487 -1.80 19.85 -5.44
C GLY A 487 -1.58 18.99 -6.69
N HIS A 488 -2.22 19.31 -7.82
CA HIS A 488 -2.21 18.59 -9.11
C HIS A 488 -3.10 17.36 -9.22
N VAL A 489 -3.89 17.01 -8.20
CA VAL A 489 -4.92 15.97 -8.33
C VAL A 489 -5.90 16.40 -9.41
N ASN A 490 -6.35 15.46 -10.23
CA ASN A 490 -7.31 15.74 -11.30
C ASN A 490 -8.43 14.70 -11.41
N LEU A 491 -8.50 13.73 -10.50
CA LEU A 491 -9.63 12.81 -10.32
C LEU A 491 -9.97 12.72 -8.83
N ILE A 492 -11.23 12.99 -8.46
CA ILE A 492 -11.71 12.83 -7.10
C ILE A 492 -12.44 11.50 -6.95
N MET A 493 -11.97 10.69 -6.02
CA MET A 493 -12.65 9.51 -5.48
C MET A 493 -13.21 9.89 -4.11
N LEU A 494 -14.53 10.06 -3.99
CA LEU A 494 -15.12 10.47 -2.70
C LEU A 494 -15.14 9.29 -1.72
N HIS A 495 -14.70 9.54 -0.48
CA HIS A 495 -14.76 8.63 0.65
C HIS A 495 -16.00 8.92 1.50
N GLY A 496 -17.06 8.13 1.44
CA GLY A 496 -17.43 7.21 0.37
C GLY A 496 -18.93 6.93 0.41
N TYR A 497 -19.39 5.97 -0.38
CA TYR A 497 -20.80 5.59 -0.47
C TYR A 497 -20.96 4.22 0.19
N ALA A 498 -21.80 4.10 1.20
CA ALA A 498 -22.10 2.80 1.83
C ALA A 498 -23.37 2.18 1.24
N TYR A 499 -23.39 0.85 1.12
CA TYR A 499 -24.57 0.08 0.72
C TYR A 499 -25.84 0.58 1.43
N SER A 500 -26.86 0.93 0.65
CA SER A 500 -28.06 1.60 1.20
C SER A 500 -29.10 0.63 1.75
N GLY A 501 -28.92 -0.68 1.63
CA GLY A 501 -29.89 -1.64 2.12
C GLY A 501 -29.81 -1.88 3.63
N PRO A 502 -30.68 -2.78 4.15
CA PRO A 502 -30.56 -3.26 5.51
C PRO A 502 -29.32 -4.17 5.65
N TYR A 503 -28.64 -4.06 6.78
CA TYR A 503 -27.61 -5.00 7.21
C TYR A 503 -27.93 -5.48 8.64
N PRO A 504 -27.65 -6.75 9.01
CA PRO A 504 -27.99 -7.26 10.33
C PRO A 504 -27.41 -6.38 11.45
N GLY A 505 -28.18 -6.20 12.53
CA GLY A 505 -27.75 -5.38 13.68
C GLY A 505 -27.68 -3.87 13.44
N THR A 506 -28.18 -3.37 12.30
CA THR A 506 -28.20 -1.93 11.98
C THR A 506 -29.61 -1.34 12.00
N THR A 507 -29.71 -0.06 12.35
CA THR A 507 -30.91 0.79 12.19
C THR A 507 -30.53 1.99 11.32
N TRP A 508 -31.46 2.89 10.98
CA TRP A 508 -31.14 4.11 10.21
C TRP A 508 -29.91 4.83 10.79
N PRO A 509 -28.91 5.22 9.98
CA PRO A 509 -28.88 5.23 8.50
C PRO A 509 -28.42 3.91 7.84
N GLY A 510 -28.37 2.80 8.56
CA GLY A 510 -27.99 1.47 8.08
C GLY A 510 -26.53 1.16 8.40
N PHE A 511 -25.89 0.37 7.54
CA PHE A 511 -24.47 0.09 7.68
C PHE A 511 -23.63 1.36 7.45
N CYS A 512 -22.73 1.65 8.38
CA CYS A 512 -21.72 2.69 8.26
C CYS A 512 -20.35 2.05 8.47
N THR A 513 -19.43 2.23 7.53
CA THR A 513 -18.06 1.72 7.64
C THR A 513 -17.30 2.41 8.78
N PHE A 514 -16.17 1.82 9.15
CA PHE A 514 -15.22 2.38 10.13
C PHE A 514 -15.81 2.69 11.50
N ALA A 515 -16.89 2.02 11.91
CA ALA A 515 -17.58 2.30 13.18
C ALA A 515 -17.86 3.81 13.40
N TYR A 516 -18.27 4.52 12.33
CA TYR A 516 -18.57 5.96 12.34
C TYR A 516 -17.35 6.88 12.57
N LEU A 517 -16.11 6.36 12.48
CA LEU A 517 -14.91 7.15 12.72
C LEU A 517 -14.65 8.20 11.63
N PHE A 518 -15.05 7.94 10.38
CA PHE A 518 -14.72 8.80 9.24
C PHE A 518 -15.97 9.19 8.43
N ALA A 519 -15.96 10.41 7.90
CA ALA A 519 -16.93 10.90 6.92
C ALA A 519 -16.70 10.27 5.54
N ASP A 520 -17.68 10.18 4.65
CA ASP A 520 -19.11 10.13 4.93
C ASP A 520 -19.68 8.80 4.38
N MET A 521 -20.95 8.51 4.67
CA MET A 521 -21.74 7.42 4.10
C MET A 521 -22.70 8.01 3.08
N HIS A 522 -22.14 8.56 2.00
CA HIS A 522 -22.88 9.21 0.92
C HIS A 522 -23.95 8.28 0.34
N GLY A 523 -25.04 8.89 -0.12
CA GLY A 523 -26.13 8.18 -0.77
C GLY A 523 -27.51 8.77 -0.46
N PRO A 524 -28.59 8.17 -0.98
CA PRO A 524 -29.97 8.64 -0.85
C PRO A 524 -30.48 8.84 0.58
N LYS A 525 -29.80 8.23 1.57
CA LYS A 525 -30.13 8.38 2.99
C LYS A 525 -29.69 9.73 3.57
N MET A 526 -28.76 10.41 2.90
CA MET A 526 -28.28 11.73 3.30
C MET A 526 -29.33 12.78 2.94
N PRO A 527 -29.78 13.64 3.87
CA PRO A 527 -30.77 14.68 3.58
C PRO A 527 -30.39 15.61 2.41
N GLY A 528 -29.10 15.80 2.16
CA GLY A 528 -28.59 16.63 1.08
C GLY A 528 -28.55 15.95 -0.30
N TRP A 529 -28.83 14.64 -0.43
CA TRP A 529 -28.57 13.86 -1.66
C TRP A 529 -29.21 14.45 -2.92
N THR A 530 -30.42 14.99 -2.81
CA THR A 530 -31.14 15.63 -3.93
C THR A 530 -30.41 16.85 -4.51
N HIS A 531 -29.43 17.42 -3.79
CA HIS A 531 -28.61 18.55 -4.22
C HIS A 531 -27.22 18.14 -4.71
N TYR A 532 -26.84 16.86 -4.62
CA TYR A 532 -25.47 16.38 -4.93
C TYR A 532 -25.03 16.69 -6.35
N LYS A 533 -25.97 16.67 -7.31
CA LYS A 533 -25.67 16.94 -8.71
C LYS A 533 -24.96 18.28 -8.93
N GLY A 534 -25.37 19.34 -8.23
CA GLY A 534 -24.73 20.65 -8.38
C GLY A 534 -23.26 20.64 -7.97
N TYR A 535 -22.93 19.90 -6.91
CA TYR A 535 -21.57 19.78 -6.39
C TYR A 535 -20.70 18.87 -7.26
N LEU A 536 -21.24 17.74 -7.71
CA LEU A 536 -20.56 16.82 -8.61
C LEU A 536 -20.31 17.45 -9.98
N ASP A 537 -21.26 18.22 -10.51
CA ASP A 537 -21.08 19.00 -11.74
C ASP A 537 -19.95 20.03 -11.58
N PHE A 538 -19.80 20.65 -10.40
CA PHE A 538 -18.67 21.55 -10.12
C PHE A 538 -17.34 20.80 -10.17
N LEU A 539 -17.23 19.67 -9.47
CA LEU A 539 -16.01 18.86 -9.44
C LEU A 539 -15.66 18.32 -10.83
N ALA A 540 -16.63 17.74 -11.55
CA ALA A 540 -16.44 17.20 -12.89
C ALA A 540 -15.93 18.26 -13.89
N ARG A 541 -16.38 19.51 -13.78
CA ARG A 541 -15.90 20.62 -14.62
C ARG A 541 -14.46 21.03 -14.31
N ASN A 542 -14.06 21.00 -13.05
CA ASN A 542 -12.66 21.24 -12.67
C ASN A 542 -11.79 20.11 -13.18
N GLN A 543 -12.19 18.85 -12.95
CA GLN A 543 -11.48 17.67 -13.48
C GLN A 543 -11.35 17.71 -15.01
N TYR A 544 -12.39 18.15 -15.74
CA TYR A 544 -12.31 18.32 -17.19
C TYR A 544 -11.18 19.26 -17.62
N ILE A 545 -11.06 20.41 -16.94
CA ILE A 545 -9.98 21.37 -17.22
C ILE A 545 -8.63 20.78 -16.82
N LEU A 546 -8.51 20.22 -15.61
CA LEU A 546 -7.25 19.70 -15.07
C LEU A 546 -6.73 18.47 -15.82
N GLN A 547 -7.61 17.70 -16.44
CA GLN A 547 -7.26 16.58 -17.31
C GLN A 547 -7.09 16.99 -18.79
N SER A 548 -7.24 18.28 -19.13
CA SER A 548 -7.07 18.76 -20.49
C SER A 548 -5.62 19.16 -20.77
N GLY A 549 -5.07 18.67 -21.88
CA GLY A 549 -3.71 19.00 -22.30
C GLY A 549 -2.63 18.22 -21.55
N VAL A 550 -1.48 18.88 -21.35
CA VAL A 550 -0.29 18.31 -20.69
C VAL A 550 0.09 19.26 -19.56
N PRO A 551 0.30 18.77 -18.32
CA PRO A 551 0.71 19.60 -17.20
C PRO A 551 2.03 20.32 -17.51
N LYS A 552 2.12 21.57 -17.06
CA LYS A 552 3.32 22.42 -17.21
C LYS A 552 3.73 22.89 -15.82
N VAL A 553 4.89 22.41 -15.38
CA VAL A 553 5.49 22.77 -14.10
C VAL A 553 6.85 23.41 -14.38
N ASP A 554 7.09 24.58 -13.79
CA ASP A 554 8.27 25.40 -14.11
C ASP A 554 9.54 24.91 -13.42
N VAL A 555 9.41 24.41 -12.18
CA VAL A 555 10.52 24.04 -11.31
C VAL A 555 10.33 22.64 -10.74
N ALA A 556 11.22 21.72 -11.08
CA ALA A 556 11.35 20.44 -10.38
C ALA A 556 12.29 20.60 -9.18
N LEU A 557 11.77 20.42 -7.96
CA LEU A 557 12.56 20.44 -6.74
C LEU A 557 13.02 19.01 -6.42
N TYR A 558 14.33 18.81 -6.43
CA TYR A 558 14.91 17.51 -6.10
C TYR A 558 14.70 17.17 -4.61
N ARG A 559 14.13 15.98 -4.36
CA ARG A 559 13.98 15.39 -3.04
C ARG A 559 14.30 13.90 -3.10
N LYS A 560 15.29 13.49 -2.32
CA LYS A 560 15.50 12.08 -1.97
C LYS A 560 15.07 11.88 -0.53
N GLY A 561 13.92 11.25 -0.34
CA GLY A 561 13.33 10.95 0.95
C GLY A 561 12.48 9.68 0.86
N TYR A 562 12.42 8.94 1.96
CA TYR A 562 11.73 7.65 2.05
C TYR A 562 10.55 7.75 3.01
N ASP A 563 9.81 8.84 2.89
CA ASP A 563 8.69 9.20 3.74
C ASP A 563 7.81 10.22 3.00
N THR A 564 6.59 10.38 3.49
CA THR A 564 5.73 11.50 3.12
C THR A 564 5.76 12.52 4.24
N VAL A 565 6.36 13.69 4.01
CA VAL A 565 6.39 14.76 5.01
C VAL A 565 4.99 15.32 5.18
N LYS A 566 4.55 15.44 6.43
CA LYS A 566 3.26 15.99 6.83
C LYS A 566 3.46 17.23 7.71
N ASP A 567 2.45 18.09 7.76
CA ASP A 567 2.34 19.28 8.62
C ASP A 567 3.42 20.35 8.39
N GLN A 568 4.29 20.18 7.39
CA GLN A 568 5.38 21.09 7.07
C GLN A 568 5.60 21.13 5.56
N SER A 569 5.74 22.34 5.01
CA SER A 569 6.23 22.46 3.64
C SER A 569 7.73 22.16 3.62
N LEU A 570 8.11 21.21 2.77
CA LEU A 570 9.49 20.91 2.43
C LEU A 570 10.22 22.10 1.80
N PHE A 571 9.49 23.08 1.27
CA PHE A 571 9.99 24.37 0.84
C PHE A 571 9.30 25.46 1.67
N PRO A 572 9.81 25.82 2.86
CA PRO A 572 9.14 26.73 3.80
C PRO A 572 9.25 28.20 3.37
N SER A 573 8.98 28.51 2.10
CA SER A 573 8.98 29.84 1.51
C SER A 573 7.94 29.91 0.40
N THR A 574 7.20 31.01 0.34
CA THR A 574 6.28 31.33 -0.76
C THR A 574 6.97 31.98 -1.96
N SER A 575 8.29 32.18 -1.91
CA SER A 575 9.05 32.96 -2.90
C SER A 575 8.87 32.49 -4.35
N LEU A 576 8.81 31.17 -4.60
CA LEU A 576 8.54 30.64 -5.94
C LEU A 576 7.15 31.00 -6.43
N ILE A 577 6.13 30.84 -5.57
CA ILE A 577 4.73 31.17 -5.88
C ILE A 577 4.58 32.68 -6.09
N GLU A 578 5.18 33.51 -5.24
CA GLU A 578 5.17 34.98 -5.34
C GLU A 578 5.88 35.47 -6.61
N ALA A 579 6.89 34.74 -7.08
CA ALA A 579 7.56 34.99 -8.35
C ALA A 579 6.80 34.42 -9.57
N GLY A 580 5.67 33.75 -9.36
CA GLY A 580 4.82 33.21 -10.42
C GLY A 580 5.24 31.83 -10.95
N TYR A 581 6.14 31.12 -10.25
CA TYR A 581 6.55 29.77 -10.62
C TYR A 581 5.63 28.70 -9.99
N THR A 582 5.36 27.67 -10.78
CA THR A 582 4.83 26.39 -10.32
C THR A 582 5.98 25.43 -9.99
N TYR A 583 5.79 24.58 -8.99
CA TYR A 583 6.79 23.58 -8.62
C TYR A 583 6.17 22.27 -8.15
N GLU A 584 6.98 21.22 -8.22
CA GLU A 584 6.69 19.89 -7.72
C GLU A 584 7.95 19.21 -7.20
N TRP A 585 7.77 18.10 -6.48
CA TRP A 585 8.86 17.30 -5.93
C TRP A 585 9.22 16.13 -6.86
N SER A 586 10.50 15.93 -7.10
CA SER A 586 11.01 14.85 -7.94
C SER A 586 12.14 14.09 -7.25
N SER A 587 12.16 12.77 -7.44
CA SER A 587 13.28 11.89 -7.08
C SER A 587 14.08 11.51 -8.32
N ILE A 588 15.40 11.34 -8.16
CA ILE A 588 16.29 10.90 -9.25
C ILE A 588 15.89 9.52 -9.79
N GLN A 589 15.26 8.68 -8.95
CA GLN A 589 14.81 7.34 -9.33
C GLN A 589 13.52 7.35 -10.18
N GLY A 590 12.84 8.50 -10.25
CA GLY A 590 11.71 8.71 -11.17
C GLY A 590 12.14 9.10 -12.58
N PHE A 591 13.43 9.33 -12.85
CA PHE A 591 13.91 9.62 -14.21
C PHE A 591 14.26 8.33 -14.95
N GLY A 592 13.70 8.16 -16.16
CA GLY A 592 14.01 7.04 -17.06
C GLY A 592 13.17 5.78 -16.84
N THR A 593 12.10 5.87 -16.03
CA THR A 593 11.05 4.85 -15.88
C THR A 593 10.07 4.84 -17.03
#